data_AF-A0A7S3MTM8-F1
#
_entry.id   AF-A0A7S3MTM8-F1
#
_cell.length_a   1.000
_cell.length_b   1.000
_cell.length_c   1.000
_cell.angle_alpha   90.00
_cell.angle_beta   90.00
_cell.angle_gamma   90.00
#
_symmetry.space_group_name_H-M   'P 1'
#
loop_
_entity.id
_entity.type
_entity.pdbx_description
1 polymer ?
#
loop_
_entity_poly.entity_id
_entity_poly.type
_entity_poly.pdbx_seq_one_letter_code
_entity_poly.pdbx_strand_id
1 'polypeptide(L)'
;KMLSSVIRKSAFKPSTLLNTMARTVYTAETKPHVFINKHTKVLVQGMTGKHGTFHTEQAIAYGTNIVGGVNKRKAGTQHLGLPVYANVTQAKKETEAEASVIYVPPPFAADAILEAVEAEMDLVVCITEGIPALDMIKVKSIMNSQNKTRLIGPNCPGIIKPGECKIGIMPGYIHQ
;
A
#
# COMPACT_ATOMS: atom_id res chain seq x y z
N LYS A 1 -4.92 -1.99 -68.32
CA LYS A 1 -4.19 -1.48 -67.14
C LYS A 1 -4.94 -0.28 -66.59
N MET A 2 -5.22 -0.29 -65.28
CA MET A 2 -5.71 0.82 -64.45
C MET A 2 -7.14 1.34 -64.67
N LEU A 3 -8.11 0.65 -64.06
CA LEU A 3 -9.21 1.31 -63.35
C LEU A 3 -8.71 1.58 -61.92
N SER A 4 -8.21 2.79 -61.66
CA SER A 4 -7.89 3.27 -60.31
C SER A 4 -8.67 4.53 -60.01
N SER A 5 -9.88 4.39 -59.48
CA SER A 5 -10.46 5.37 -58.56
C SER A 5 -11.66 4.71 -57.89
N VAL A 6 -12.02 5.18 -56.70
CA VAL A 6 -13.13 4.69 -55.86
C VAL A 6 -12.77 3.53 -54.93
N ILE A 7 -11.80 3.75 -54.04
CA ILE A 7 -11.92 3.30 -52.64
C ILE A 7 -11.50 4.48 -51.76
N ARG A 8 -12.45 5.33 -51.38
CA ARG A 8 -12.28 6.27 -50.27
C ARG A 8 -12.13 5.41 -49.01
N LYS A 9 -10.91 5.31 -48.48
CA LYS A 9 -10.67 4.85 -47.11
C LYS A 9 -11.44 5.78 -46.18
N SER A 10 -12.57 5.33 -45.65
CA SER A 10 -13.19 5.97 -44.50
C SER A 10 -12.17 5.87 -43.37
N ALA A 11 -11.61 7.02 -42.99
CA ALA A 11 -10.81 7.11 -41.79
C ALA A 11 -11.73 6.80 -40.62
N PHE A 12 -11.61 5.58 -40.07
CA PHE A 12 -12.21 5.21 -38.81
C PHE A 12 -11.58 6.11 -37.75
N LYS A 13 -12.25 7.24 -37.43
CA LYS A 13 -11.87 8.07 -36.30
C LYS A 13 -12.10 7.21 -35.05
N PRO A 14 -11.06 6.93 -34.23
CA PRO A 14 -11.30 6.31 -32.94
C PRO A 14 -12.26 7.24 -32.18
N SER A 15 -13.37 6.69 -31.73
CA SER A 15 -14.37 7.46 -30.99
C SER A 15 -13.69 8.05 -29.76
N THR A 16 -13.81 9.37 -29.60
CA THR A 16 -13.27 10.13 -28.46
C THR A 16 -13.79 9.60 -27.11
N LEU A 17 -14.86 8.80 -27.13
CA LEU A 17 -15.49 8.17 -25.97
C LEU A 17 -14.69 6.99 -25.38
N LEU A 18 -13.79 6.37 -26.14
CA LEU A 18 -12.96 5.25 -25.64
C LEU A 18 -11.68 5.70 -24.93
N ASN A 19 -11.26 6.97 -25.13
CA ASN A 19 -10.07 7.53 -24.48
C ASN A 19 -10.35 8.14 -23.11
N THR A 20 -11.60 8.34 -22.71
CA THR A 20 -11.95 9.08 -21.49
C THR A 20 -11.97 8.21 -20.23
N MET A 21 -12.10 6.88 -20.37
CA MET A 21 -12.18 5.98 -19.20
C MET A 21 -10.84 5.37 -18.79
N ALA A 22 -9.80 5.52 -19.60
CA ALA A 22 -8.49 4.93 -19.36
C ALA A 22 -7.43 6.03 -19.32
N ARG A 23 -7.18 6.64 -18.14
CA ARG A 23 -5.84 7.09 -17.67
C ARG A 23 -5.77 7.97 -16.42
N THR A 24 -6.87 8.48 -15.87
CA THR A 24 -6.77 9.52 -14.81
C THR A 24 -7.26 9.06 -13.44
N VAL A 25 -6.69 7.97 -12.93
CA VAL A 25 -6.77 7.67 -11.48
C VAL A 25 -5.87 8.63 -10.68
N TYR A 26 -4.78 9.05 -11.32
CA TYR A 26 -3.81 10.01 -10.80
C TYR A 26 -3.92 11.28 -11.65
N THR A 27 -4.62 12.27 -11.12
CA THR A 27 -4.67 13.62 -11.68
C THR A 27 -3.59 14.49 -11.03
N ALA A 28 -3.32 15.67 -11.59
CA ALA A 28 -2.43 16.65 -10.97
C ALA A 28 -2.88 17.09 -9.55
N GLU A 29 -4.17 16.91 -9.23
CA GLU A 29 -4.76 17.21 -7.93
C GLU A 29 -4.54 16.09 -6.90
N THR A 30 -4.11 14.91 -7.33
CA THR A 30 -3.99 13.77 -6.43
C THR A 30 -2.72 13.87 -5.60
N LYS A 31 -2.86 14.20 -4.31
CA LYS A 31 -1.73 14.38 -3.39
C LYS A 31 -0.89 13.08 -3.31
N PRO A 32 0.42 13.12 -3.60
CA PRO A 32 1.27 11.94 -3.49
C PRO A 32 1.56 11.64 -2.01
N HIS A 33 0.95 10.58 -1.48
CA HIS A 33 1.16 10.11 -0.10
C HIS A 33 2.37 9.16 0.04
N VAL A 34 3.39 9.32 -0.81
CA VAL A 34 4.56 8.43 -0.82
C VAL A 34 5.68 8.94 0.09
N PHE A 35 5.61 10.19 0.53
CA PHE A 35 6.64 10.79 1.39
C PHE A 35 6.35 10.54 2.86
N ILE A 36 7.29 9.87 3.53
CA ILE A 36 7.25 9.59 4.97
C ILE A 36 8.21 10.53 5.73
N ASN A 37 7.93 10.78 7.00
CA ASN A 37 8.76 11.59 7.89
C ASN A 37 8.67 11.10 9.34
N LYS A 38 9.41 11.73 10.26
CA LYS A 38 9.43 11.28 11.68
C LYS A 38 8.06 11.28 12.37
N HIS A 39 7.13 12.10 11.89
CA HIS A 39 5.79 12.24 12.47
C HIS A 39 4.78 11.25 11.91
N THR A 40 5.09 10.64 10.75
CA THR A 40 4.20 9.68 10.08
C THR A 40 3.83 8.56 11.04
N LYS A 41 2.55 8.47 11.38
CA LYS A 41 2.01 7.42 12.26
C LYS A 41 1.79 6.13 11.47
N VAL A 42 2.45 5.05 11.88
CA VAL A 42 2.47 3.79 11.13
C VAL A 42 1.78 2.65 11.89
N LEU A 43 0.87 1.94 11.23
CA LEU A 43 0.29 0.68 11.68
C LEU A 43 1.03 -0.52 11.09
N VAL A 44 1.06 -1.62 11.85
CA VAL A 44 1.67 -2.88 11.40
C VAL A 44 0.62 -3.98 11.29
N GLN A 45 0.26 -4.37 10.07
CA GLN A 45 -0.58 -5.53 9.83
C GLN A 45 0.26 -6.81 9.93
N GLY A 46 -0.15 -7.73 10.80
CA GLY A 46 0.66 -8.91 11.12
C GLY A 46 1.75 -8.65 12.17
N MET A 47 1.60 -7.58 12.99
CA MET A 47 2.59 -7.16 14.00
C MET A 47 3.03 -8.28 14.95
N THR A 48 2.10 -9.13 15.38
CA THR A 48 2.40 -10.20 16.35
C THR A 48 3.00 -11.46 15.71
N GLY A 49 3.27 -11.46 14.40
CA GLY A 49 3.97 -12.55 13.71
C GLY A 49 5.49 -12.43 13.91
N LYS A 50 6.24 -13.46 13.53
CA LYS A 50 7.72 -13.48 13.68
C LYS A 50 8.39 -12.28 12.98
N HIS A 51 8.11 -12.09 11.69
CA HIS A 51 8.67 -10.99 10.91
C HIS A 51 8.10 -9.63 11.32
N GLY A 52 6.79 -9.56 11.58
CA GLY A 52 6.15 -8.34 12.07
C GLY A 52 6.78 -7.86 13.38
N THR A 53 7.01 -8.75 14.33
CA THR A 53 7.64 -8.42 15.63
C THR A 53 9.04 -7.87 15.43
N PHE A 54 9.89 -8.64 14.75
CA PHE A 54 11.29 -8.29 14.54
C PHE A 54 11.45 -6.94 13.82
N HIS A 55 10.72 -6.71 12.73
CA HIS A 55 10.86 -5.46 11.99
C HIS A 55 10.18 -4.28 12.68
N THR A 56 9.16 -4.51 13.51
CA THR A 56 8.56 -3.46 14.34
C THR A 56 9.53 -2.98 15.41
N GLU A 57 10.20 -3.89 16.12
CA GLU A 57 11.24 -3.56 17.10
C GLU A 57 12.35 -2.70 16.45
N GLN A 58 12.81 -3.12 15.27
CA GLN A 58 13.84 -2.38 14.53
C GLN A 58 13.36 -1.02 14.02
N ALA A 59 12.08 -0.89 13.64
CA ALA A 59 11.51 0.39 13.21
C ALA A 59 11.37 1.37 14.40
N ILE A 60 10.93 0.88 15.56
CA ILE A 60 10.86 1.66 16.81
C ILE A 60 12.25 2.11 17.23
N ALA A 61 13.23 1.20 17.25
CA ALA A 61 14.62 1.52 17.59
C ALA A 61 15.25 2.55 16.64
N TYR A 62 14.80 2.57 15.38
CA TYR A 62 15.23 3.55 14.38
C TYR A 62 14.54 4.92 14.51
N GLY A 63 13.50 5.05 15.35
CA GLY A 63 12.77 6.31 15.56
C GLY A 63 11.45 6.43 14.78
N THR A 64 10.99 5.34 14.16
CA THR A 64 9.70 5.33 13.45
C THR A 64 8.54 5.40 14.45
N ASN A 65 7.57 6.27 14.19
CA ASN A 65 6.38 6.43 15.02
C ASN A 65 5.36 5.30 14.76
N ILE A 66 5.64 4.10 15.25
CA ILE A 66 4.70 2.97 15.22
C ILE A 66 3.63 3.20 16.29
N VAL A 67 2.35 3.21 15.89
CA VAL A 67 1.23 3.54 16.77
C VAL A 67 0.36 2.33 17.15
N GLY A 68 0.58 1.19 16.51
CA GLY A 68 -0.20 -0.01 16.79
C GLY A 68 -0.04 -1.09 15.73
N GLY A 69 -0.71 -2.22 15.97
CA GLY A 69 -0.74 -3.33 15.02
C GLY A 69 -2.13 -3.89 14.81
N VAL A 70 -2.30 -4.66 13.75
CA VAL A 70 -3.56 -5.34 13.43
C VAL A 70 -3.35 -6.85 13.44
N ASN A 71 -4.17 -7.52 14.26
CA ASN A 71 -4.34 -8.96 14.26
C ASN A 71 -5.70 -9.32 14.85
N LYS A 72 -6.63 -9.76 13.99
CA LYS A 72 -7.99 -10.16 14.35
C LYS A 72 -8.07 -11.14 15.54
N ARG A 73 -7.12 -12.09 15.64
CA ARG A 73 -7.13 -13.11 16.69
C ARG A 73 -6.61 -12.62 18.04
N LYS A 74 -5.90 -11.49 18.06
CA LYS A 74 -5.25 -10.92 19.25
C LYS A 74 -5.71 -9.49 19.53
N ALA A 75 -6.87 -9.10 19.01
CA ALA A 75 -7.45 -7.78 19.24
C ALA A 75 -7.67 -7.51 20.74
N GLY A 76 -7.43 -6.28 21.18
CA GLY A 76 -7.55 -5.86 22.58
C GLY A 76 -6.34 -6.24 23.45
N THR A 77 -5.34 -6.91 22.90
CA THR A 77 -4.06 -7.17 23.59
C THR A 77 -3.03 -6.09 23.26
N GLN A 78 -1.88 -6.16 23.92
CA GLN A 78 -0.70 -5.38 23.56
C GLN A 78 0.42 -6.29 23.05
N HIS A 79 1.25 -5.76 22.17
CA HIS A 79 2.48 -6.40 21.68
C HIS A 79 3.53 -5.32 21.47
N LEU A 80 4.74 -5.51 22.00
CA LEU A 80 5.80 -4.48 22.03
C LEU A 80 5.37 -3.17 22.73
N GLY A 81 4.47 -3.25 23.71
CA GLY A 81 3.90 -2.07 24.39
C GLY A 81 2.93 -1.25 23.53
N LEU A 82 2.53 -1.76 22.37
CA LEU A 82 1.61 -1.11 21.44
C LEU A 82 0.27 -1.85 21.37
N PRO A 83 -0.86 -1.14 21.14
CA PRO A 83 -2.17 -1.76 21.05
C PRO A 83 -2.31 -2.64 19.80
N VAL A 84 -3.02 -3.75 19.94
CA VAL A 84 -3.38 -4.65 18.84
C VAL A 84 -4.88 -4.54 18.55
N TYR A 85 -5.21 -4.20 17.31
CA TYR A 85 -6.57 -4.00 16.84
C TYR A 85 -7.08 -5.18 16.03
N ALA A 86 -8.41 -5.29 15.95
CA ALA A 86 -9.08 -6.33 15.17
C ALA A 86 -8.99 -6.09 13.66
N ASN A 87 -9.06 -4.82 13.26
CA ASN A 87 -9.06 -4.38 11.86
C ASN A 87 -8.38 -3.01 11.69
N VAL A 88 -7.99 -2.68 10.46
CA VAL A 88 -7.30 -1.44 10.10
C VAL A 88 -8.18 -0.21 10.29
N THR A 89 -9.48 -0.30 9.99
CA THR A 89 -10.43 0.83 10.12
C THR A 89 -10.52 1.34 11.56
N GLN A 90 -10.66 0.43 12.52
CA GLN A 90 -10.66 0.75 13.95
C GLN A 90 -9.30 1.34 14.37
N ALA A 91 -8.21 0.68 13.99
CA ALA A 91 -6.86 1.11 14.33
C ALA A 91 -6.59 2.52 13.83
N LYS A 92 -6.95 2.83 12.58
CA LYS A 92 -6.85 4.17 12.00
C LYS A 92 -7.65 5.19 12.80
N LYS A 93 -8.91 4.89 13.10
CA LYS A 93 -9.79 5.83 13.79
C LYS A 93 -9.25 6.23 15.16
N GLU A 94 -8.66 5.29 15.88
CA GLU A 94 -8.15 5.52 17.24
C GLU A 94 -6.75 6.14 17.26
N THR A 95 -5.90 5.80 16.28
CA THR A 95 -4.50 6.24 16.26
C THR A 95 -4.22 7.40 15.30
N GLU A 96 -5.13 7.65 14.36
CA GLU A 96 -4.97 8.54 13.21
C GLU A 96 -3.78 8.15 12.32
N ALA A 97 -3.53 6.84 12.18
CA ALA A 97 -2.46 6.35 11.35
C ALA A 97 -2.63 6.78 9.87
N GLU A 98 -1.51 7.18 9.27
CA GLU A 98 -1.43 7.59 7.87
C GLU A 98 -0.93 6.44 7.00
N ALA A 99 -0.02 5.62 7.53
CA ALA A 99 0.62 4.54 6.81
C ALA A 99 0.39 3.17 7.47
N SER A 100 0.42 2.11 6.65
CA SER A 100 0.42 0.73 7.11
C SER A 100 1.52 -0.09 6.44
N VAL A 101 2.25 -0.89 7.21
CA VAL A 101 3.14 -1.93 6.69
C VAL A 101 2.53 -3.32 6.88
N ILE A 102 2.69 -4.19 5.89
CA ILE A 102 2.11 -5.53 5.86
C ILE A 102 3.21 -6.58 5.93
N TYR A 103 3.17 -7.37 7.01
CA TYR A 103 3.99 -8.58 7.23
C TYR A 103 3.09 -9.83 7.33
N VAL A 104 1.99 -9.83 6.58
CA VAL A 104 0.99 -10.91 6.56
C VAL A 104 1.43 -12.00 5.59
N PRO A 105 1.22 -13.30 5.88
CA PRO A 105 1.58 -14.39 4.97
C PRO A 105 0.91 -14.29 3.59
N PRO A 106 1.52 -14.89 2.53
CA PRO A 106 1.09 -14.68 1.15
C PRO A 106 -0.39 -14.98 0.86
N PRO A 107 -1.00 -16.07 1.39
CA PRO A 107 -2.41 -16.37 1.16
C PRO A 107 -3.40 -15.31 1.66
N PHE A 108 -2.97 -14.42 2.57
CA PHE A 108 -3.85 -13.43 3.21
C PHE A 108 -3.39 -11.99 2.95
N ALA A 109 -2.26 -11.80 2.26
CA ALA A 109 -1.66 -10.49 2.09
C ALA A 109 -2.46 -9.61 1.11
N ALA A 110 -3.11 -10.19 0.10
CA ALA A 110 -3.99 -9.45 -0.79
C ALA A 110 -5.18 -8.85 -0.02
N ASP A 111 -5.84 -9.65 0.82
CA ASP A 111 -6.94 -9.19 1.68
C ASP A 111 -6.48 -8.10 2.65
N ALA A 112 -5.28 -8.22 3.23
CA ALA A 112 -4.70 -7.20 4.09
C ALA A 112 -4.42 -5.87 3.36
N ILE A 113 -4.04 -5.92 2.08
CA ILE A 113 -3.93 -4.71 1.24
C ILE A 113 -5.31 -4.09 1.07
N LEU A 114 -6.31 -4.90 0.70
CA LEU A 114 -7.67 -4.41 0.46
C LEU A 114 -8.31 -3.82 1.72
N GLU A 115 -8.10 -4.44 2.89
CA GLU A 115 -8.54 -3.91 4.18
C GLU A 115 -7.97 -2.51 4.45
N ALA A 116 -6.70 -2.29 4.13
CA ALA A 116 -6.08 -0.97 4.28
C ALA A 116 -6.58 0.06 3.26
N VAL A 117 -6.94 -0.38 2.05
CA VAL A 117 -7.57 0.47 1.02
C VAL A 117 -8.98 0.86 1.45
N GLU A 118 -9.77 -0.08 1.98
CA GLU A 118 -11.10 0.18 2.53
C GLU A 118 -11.07 1.14 3.73
N ALA A 119 -10.03 1.04 4.56
CA ALA A 119 -9.77 1.98 5.63
C ALA A 119 -9.21 3.34 5.13
N GLU A 120 -9.04 3.53 3.82
CA GLU A 120 -8.52 4.74 3.19
C GLU A 120 -7.12 5.15 3.71
N MET A 121 -6.24 4.17 3.99
CA MET A 121 -4.84 4.46 4.34
C MET A 121 -4.18 5.33 3.28
N ASP A 122 -3.37 6.30 3.68
CA ASP A 122 -2.68 7.17 2.73
C ASP A 122 -1.57 6.38 2.02
N LEU A 123 -0.82 5.57 2.79
CA LEU A 123 0.26 4.72 2.31
C LEU A 123 0.16 3.29 2.84
N VAL A 124 0.30 2.31 1.95
CA VAL A 124 0.40 0.89 2.29
C VAL A 124 1.70 0.35 1.70
N VAL A 125 2.50 -0.30 2.54
CA VAL A 125 3.77 -0.92 2.15
C VAL A 125 3.65 -2.42 2.37
N CYS A 126 3.57 -3.17 1.27
CA CYS A 126 3.47 -4.62 1.32
C CYS A 126 4.84 -5.26 1.11
N ILE A 127 5.35 -5.91 2.14
CA ILE A 127 6.65 -6.59 2.10
C ILE A 127 6.52 -8.01 1.56
N THR A 128 5.37 -8.64 1.81
CA THR A 128 5.12 -10.06 1.53
C THR A 128 5.50 -10.47 0.11
N GLU A 129 6.34 -11.50 0.01
CA GLU A 129 6.69 -12.19 -1.23
C GLU A 129 5.72 -13.34 -1.51
N GLY A 130 5.51 -13.71 -2.77
CA GLY A 130 4.77 -14.94 -3.12
C GLY A 130 3.25 -14.81 -3.13
N ILE A 131 2.71 -13.59 -3.13
CA ILE A 131 1.28 -13.35 -3.34
C ILE A 131 0.91 -13.85 -4.75
N PRO A 132 -0.15 -14.67 -4.91
CA PRO A 132 -0.59 -15.12 -6.23
C PRO A 132 -0.85 -13.95 -7.18
N ALA A 133 -0.34 -14.05 -8.41
CA ALA A 133 -0.48 -12.98 -9.41
C ALA A 133 -1.95 -12.60 -9.68
N LEU A 134 -2.85 -13.60 -9.66
CA LEU A 134 -4.29 -13.37 -9.85
C LEU A 134 -4.88 -12.46 -8.77
N ASP A 135 -4.44 -12.57 -7.52
CA ASP A 135 -4.92 -11.70 -6.45
C ASP A 135 -4.34 -10.30 -6.60
N MET A 136 -3.09 -10.18 -7.04
CA MET A 136 -2.49 -8.88 -7.32
C MET A 136 -3.13 -8.16 -8.52
N ILE A 137 -3.68 -8.87 -9.51
CA ILE A 137 -4.48 -8.27 -10.58
C ILE A 137 -5.73 -7.60 -10.01
N LYS A 138 -6.44 -8.26 -9.07
CA LYS A 138 -7.61 -7.70 -8.40
C LYS A 138 -7.23 -6.47 -7.57
N VAL A 139 -6.18 -6.58 -6.77
CA VAL A 139 -5.63 -5.45 -5.99
C VAL A 139 -5.30 -4.29 -6.92
N LYS A 140 -4.61 -4.54 -8.04
CA LYS A 140 -4.24 -3.49 -9.00
C LYS A 140 -5.47 -2.82 -9.62
N SER A 141 -6.51 -3.58 -9.92
CA SER A 141 -7.78 -3.04 -10.43
C SER A 141 -8.42 -2.08 -9.42
N ILE A 142 -8.51 -2.48 -8.15
CA ILE A 142 -9.06 -1.66 -7.06
C ILE A 142 -8.19 -0.43 -6.80
N MET A 143 -6.87 -0.57 -6.81
CA MET A 143 -5.94 0.56 -6.69
C MET A 143 -6.09 1.57 -7.83
N ASN A 144 -6.54 1.13 -9.01
CA ASN A 144 -6.84 2.00 -10.13
C ASN A 144 -8.27 2.56 -10.10
N SER A 145 -9.13 2.18 -9.17
CA SER A 145 -10.50 2.72 -9.03
C SER A 145 -10.63 3.76 -7.92
N GLN A 146 -9.56 4.04 -7.18
CA GLN A 146 -9.54 4.97 -6.05
C GLN A 146 -8.29 5.87 -6.13
N ASN A 147 -8.35 7.05 -5.51
CA ASN A 147 -7.28 8.07 -5.59
C ASN A 147 -6.59 8.36 -4.23
N LYS A 148 -7.06 7.77 -3.14
CA LYS A 148 -6.62 7.99 -1.75
C LYS A 148 -5.37 7.19 -1.35
N THR A 149 -5.41 5.87 -1.48
CA THR A 149 -4.34 4.98 -1.02
C THR A 149 -3.23 4.80 -2.05
N ARG A 150 -1.98 4.74 -1.60
CA ARG A 150 -0.83 4.33 -2.41
C ARG A 150 -0.26 3.02 -1.90
N LEU A 151 0.10 2.13 -2.84
CA LEU A 151 0.72 0.84 -2.53
C LEU A 151 2.17 0.83 -3.01
N ILE A 152 3.11 0.54 -2.10
CA ILE A 152 4.48 0.16 -2.42
C ILE A 152 4.60 -1.35 -2.24
N GLY A 153 5.13 -2.03 -3.27
CA GLY A 153 5.21 -3.49 -3.33
C GLY A 153 4.06 -4.12 -4.15
N PRO A 154 3.72 -5.40 -3.91
CA PRO A 154 4.29 -6.32 -2.90
C PRO A 154 5.74 -6.73 -3.23
N ASN A 155 6.31 -7.67 -2.46
CA ASN A 155 7.68 -8.16 -2.66
C ASN A 155 8.71 -7.03 -2.76
N CYS A 156 8.73 -6.16 -1.75
CA CYS A 156 9.62 -5.01 -1.74
C CYS A 156 10.29 -4.85 -0.36
N PRO A 157 11.46 -4.20 -0.29
CA PRO A 157 12.13 -3.95 0.98
C PRO A 157 11.48 -2.83 1.80
N GLY A 158 10.57 -2.05 1.19
CA GLY A 158 9.85 -0.93 1.79
C GLY A 158 10.40 0.45 1.43
N ILE A 159 10.22 1.42 2.31
CA ILE A 159 10.64 2.82 2.14
C ILE A 159 11.30 3.34 3.43
N ILE A 160 12.32 4.20 3.27
CA ILE A 160 13.07 4.78 4.37
C ILE A 160 13.36 6.24 4.07
N LYS A 161 13.15 7.10 5.06
CA LYS A 161 13.73 8.43 5.14
C LYS A 161 14.88 8.37 6.15
N PRO A 162 16.13 8.56 5.71
CA PRO A 162 17.31 8.51 6.57
C PRO A 162 17.14 9.40 7.82
N GLY A 163 17.53 8.87 8.98
CA GLY A 163 17.44 9.56 10.27
C GLY A 163 16.02 9.84 10.83
N GLU A 164 14.95 9.49 10.10
CA GLU A 164 13.59 9.88 10.50
C GLU A 164 12.60 8.72 10.61
N CYS A 165 12.39 7.96 9.54
CA CYS A 165 11.29 7.00 9.47
C CYS A 165 11.65 5.83 8.56
N LYS A 166 11.40 4.61 9.02
CA LYS A 166 11.69 3.38 8.30
C LYS A 166 10.45 2.49 8.30
N ILE A 167 9.93 2.21 7.11
CA ILE A 167 8.81 1.31 6.89
C ILE A 167 9.28 0.16 6.00
N GLY A 168 9.63 -0.98 6.59
CA GLY A 168 10.07 -2.16 5.86
C GLY A 168 11.25 -2.89 6.50
N ILE A 169 12.05 -3.55 5.67
CA ILE A 169 13.10 -4.49 6.10
C ILE A 169 14.52 -3.99 5.83
N MET A 170 14.68 -2.78 5.31
CA MET A 170 16.01 -2.20 5.02
C MET A 170 16.86 -2.03 6.30
N PRO A 171 18.19 -2.27 6.24
CA PRO A 171 19.07 -2.08 7.39
C PRO A 171 19.15 -0.59 7.79
N GLY A 172 18.81 -0.25 9.04
CA GLY A 172 18.81 1.15 9.49
C GLY A 172 20.21 1.77 9.62
N TYR A 173 21.21 0.97 9.99
CA TYR A 173 22.56 1.46 10.30
C TYR A 173 23.32 2.06 9.11
N ILE A 174 22.95 1.71 7.86
CA ILE A 174 23.55 2.31 6.64
C ILE A 174 22.78 3.52 6.11
N HIS A 175 21.57 3.77 6.63
CA HIS A 175 20.71 4.86 6.19
C HIS A 175 20.65 5.91 7.29
N GLN A 176 21.68 6.74 7.40
CA GLN A 176 21.74 7.88 8.33
C GLN A 176 21.48 9.20 7.62
#